data_AF-A0A7C2WG40-F1
#
_entry.id   AF-A0A7C2WG40-F1
#
_cell.length_a   1.000
_cell.length_b   1.000
_cell.length_c   1.000
_cell.angle_alpha   90.00
_cell.angle_beta   90.00
_cell.angle_gamma   90.00
#
_symmetry.space_group_name_H-M   'P 1'
#
loop_
_entity.id
_entity.type
_entity.pdbx_description
1 polymer ?
#
loop_
_entity_poly.entity_id
_entity_poly.type
_entity_poly.pdbx_seq_one_letter_code
_entity_poly.pdbx_strand_id
1 'polypeptide(L)' 'MSTRAIVAGCLALAGFTLGMVAYFVLAAPWGFPPDSVAHSNPRVPFAPAIFVLGVMMVFIAAIVYELWPGNGDRR' A
#
# COMPACT_ATOMS: atom_id res chain seq x y z
N MET A 1 4.80 -17.48 -15.28
CA MET A 1 4.91 -16.07 -14.85
C MET A 1 6.39 -15.80 -14.57
N SER A 2 6.98 -14.72 -15.08
CA SER A 2 8.40 -14.41 -14.80
C SER A 2 8.60 -14.03 -13.33
N THR A 3 9.76 -14.35 -12.73
CA THR A 3 10.08 -13.99 -11.33
C THR A 3 9.84 -12.50 -11.05
N ARG A 4 10.21 -11.61 -11.98
CA ARG A 4 9.95 -10.16 -11.87
C ARG A 4 8.48 -9.83 -11.69
N ALA A 5 7.61 -10.53 -12.44
CA ALA A 5 6.16 -10.29 -12.41
C ALA A 5 5.55 -10.82 -11.11
N ILE A 6 6.07 -11.92 -10.57
CA ILE A 6 5.65 -12.45 -9.27
C ILE A 6 6.05 -11.48 -8.16
N VAL A 7 7.31 -11.05 -8.12
CA VAL A 7 7.81 -10.14 -7.07
C VAL A 7 7.08 -8.80 -7.13
N ALA A 8 6.96 -8.19 -8.32
CA ALA A 8 6.22 -6.96 -8.50
C ALA A 8 4.74 -7.12 -8.10
N GLY A 9 4.09 -8.21 -8.50
CA GLY A 9 2.71 -8.50 -8.12
C GLY A 9 2.53 -8.59 -6.61
N CYS A 10 3.43 -9.29 -5.91
CA CYS A 10 3.42 -9.39 -4.44
C CYS A 10 3.61 -8.02 -3.77
N LEU A 11 4.54 -7.20 -4.27
CA LEU A 11 4.78 -5.84 -3.73
C LEU A 11 3.57 -4.94 -3.94
N ALA A 12 2.94 -4.97 -5.11
CA ALA A 12 1.75 -4.19 -5.40
C ALA A 12 0.58 -4.62 -4.50
N LEU A 13 0.34 -5.92 -4.37
CA LEU A 13 -0.71 -6.46 -3.51
C LEU A 13 -0.49 -6.10 -2.04
N ALA A 14 0.75 -6.18 -1.56
CA ALA A 14 1.10 -5.77 -0.20
C ALA A 14 0.88 -4.26 0.02
N GLY A 15 1.29 -3.42 -0.94
CA GLY A 15 1.09 -1.97 -0.88
C GLY A 15 -0.39 -1.57 -0.86
N PHE A 16 -1.22 -2.17 -1.73
CA PHE A 16 -2.67 -1.96 -1.72
C PHE A 16 -3.31 -2.44 -0.42
N THR A 17 -2.93 -3.62 0.07
CA THR A 17 -3.44 -4.15 1.34
C THR A 17 -3.10 -3.22 2.50
N LEU A 18 -1.86 -2.71 2.54
CA LEU A 18 -1.41 -1.77 3.56
C LEU A 18 -2.21 -0.46 3.51
N GLY A 19 -2.44 0.08 2.31
CA GLY A 19 -3.27 1.28 2.12
C GLY A 19 -4.72 1.07 2.54
N MET A 20 -5.33 -0.07 2.19
CA MET A 20 -6.69 -0.41 2.60
C MET A 20 -6.82 -0.55 4.12
N VAL A 21 -5.90 -1.26 4.77
CA VAL A 21 -5.90 -1.40 6.23
C VAL A 21 -5.69 -0.06 6.90
N ALA A 22 -4.75 0.76 6.41
CA ALA A 22 -4.51 2.09 6.93
C ALA A 22 -5.78 2.95 6.90
N TYR A 23 -6.51 2.94 5.79
CA TYR A 23 -7.70 3.77 5.62
C TYR A 23 -8.93 3.24 6.35
N PHE A 24 -9.27 1.95 6.17
CA PHE A 24 -10.53 1.41 6.69
C PHE A 24 -10.44 0.94 8.15
N VAL A 25 -9.24 0.64 8.64
CA VAL A 25 -9.05 0.06 9.97
C VAL A 25 -8.34 1.01 10.92
N LEU A 26 -7.33 1.76 10.46
CA LEU A 26 -6.47 2.57 11.34
C LEU A 26 -6.83 4.07 11.34
N ALA A 27 -7.40 4.59 10.26
CA ALA A 27 -7.85 5.97 10.18
C ALA A 27 -9.12 6.21 11.02
N ALA A 28 -9.71 7.39 10.87
CA ALA A 28 -10.91 7.74 11.60
C ALA A 28 -12.08 6.82 11.18
N PRO A 29 -12.82 6.24 12.14
CA PRO A 29 -13.87 5.31 11.84
C PRO A 29 -15.03 6.02 11.16
N TRP A 30 -15.55 5.42 10.09
CA TRP A 30 -16.75 5.88 9.44
C TRP A 30 -17.94 5.70 10.37
N GLY A 31 -18.84 6.68 10.41
CA GLY A 31 -20.05 6.58 11.21
C GLY A 31 -20.95 7.81 11.12
N PHE A 32 -22.04 7.77 11.88
CA PHE A 32 -23.08 8.79 11.92
C PHE A 32 -23.48 9.05 13.38
N PRO A 33 -23.71 10.30 13.82
CA PRO A 33 -23.57 11.54 13.05
C PRO A 33 -22.08 11.87 12.71
N PRO A 34 -21.79 12.35 11.49
CA PRO A 34 -20.42 12.48 10.97
C PRO A 34 -19.55 13.48 11.73
N ASP A 35 -20.20 14.41 12.42
CA ASP A 35 -19.66 15.49 13.23
C ASP A 35 -19.33 15.09 14.67
N SER A 36 -19.58 13.83 15.05
CA SER A 36 -19.12 13.30 16.33
C SER A 36 -17.59 13.21 16.38
N VAL A 37 -17.01 13.65 17.51
CA VAL A 37 -15.57 13.52 17.80
C VAL A 37 -15.05 12.09 17.71
N ALA A 38 -15.93 11.10 17.91
CA ALA A 38 -15.61 9.69 17.78
C ALA A 38 -15.28 9.28 16.33
N HIS A 39 -15.76 10.03 15.34
CA HIS A 39 -15.55 9.81 13.91
C HIS A 39 -14.55 10.78 13.28
N SER A 40 -14.07 11.79 14.03
CA SER A 40 -13.04 12.73 13.56
C SER A 40 -11.61 12.28 13.90
N ASN A 41 -11.43 11.58 15.02
CA ASN A 41 -10.10 11.16 15.47
C ASN A 41 -9.66 9.83 14.85
N PRO A 42 -8.42 9.72 14.34
CA PRO A 42 -7.89 8.45 13.86
C PRO A 42 -7.66 7.50 15.03
N ARG A 43 -7.87 6.20 14.80
CA ARG A 43 -7.57 5.16 15.81
C ARG A 43 -6.07 5.06 16.08
N VAL A 44 -5.25 5.35 15.06
CA VAL A 44 -3.79 5.39 15.15
C VAL A 44 -3.26 6.73 14.63
N PRO A 45 -2.47 7.50 15.38
CA PRO A 45 -2.01 8.83 14.98
C PRO A 45 -1.25 8.87 13.65
N PHE A 46 -0.55 7.79 13.30
CA PHE A 46 0.29 7.66 12.11
C PHE A 46 -0.37 6.84 10.98
N ALA A 47 -1.69 6.61 11.02
CA ALA A 47 -2.42 5.98 9.92
C ALA A 47 -2.16 6.63 8.54
N PRO A 48 -2.06 7.97 8.40
CA PRO A 48 -1.69 8.60 7.13
C PRO A 48 -0.29 8.21 6.64
N ALA A 49 0.68 8.08 7.54
CA ALA A 49 2.04 7.67 7.16
C ALA A 49 2.06 6.22 6.64
N ILE A 50 1.28 5.32 7.27
CA ILE A 50 1.14 3.93 6.79
C ILE A 50 0.50 3.89 5.40
N PHE A 51 -0.51 4.73 5.15
CA PHE A 51 -1.13 4.83 3.83
C PHE A 51 -0.10 5.25 2.76
N VAL A 52 0.71 6.27 3.05
CA VAL A 52 1.79 6.72 2.15
C VAL A 52 2.81 5.62 1.90
N LEU A 53 3.19 4.85 2.92
CA LEU A 53 4.07 3.68 2.75
C LEU A 53 3.45 2.63 1.80
N GLY A 54 2.14 2.41 1.88
CA GLY A 54 1.42 1.55 0.94
C GLY A 54 1.53 2.04 -0.50
N VAL A 55 1.31 3.33 -0.72
CA VAL A 55 1.46 3.98 -2.05
C VAL A 55 2.89 3.86 -2.57
N MET A 56 3.89 4.14 -1.73
CA MET A 56 5.30 3.99 -2.10
C MET A 56 5.62 2.55 -2.50
N MET A 57 5.11 1.57 -1.77
CA MET A 57 5.32 0.15 -2.08
C MET A 57 4.74 -0.25 -3.44
N VAL A 58 3.57 0.29 -3.82
CA VAL A 58 3.00 0.09 -5.15
C VAL A 58 3.89 0.72 -6.24
N PHE A 59 4.45 1.90 -6.02
CA PHE A 59 5.41 2.49 -6.97
C PHE A 59 6.71 1.67 -7.07
N ILE A 60 7.22 1.17 -5.95
CA ILE A 60 8.38 0.27 -5.94
C ILE A 60 8.09 -1.01 -6.73
N ALA A 61 6.87 -1.54 -6.66
CA ALA A 61 6.47 -2.68 -7.47
C ALA A 61 6.61 -2.41 -8.97
N ALA A 62 6.22 -1.22 -9.44
CA ALA A 62 6.40 -0.82 -10.83
C ALA A 62 7.88 -0.71 -11.21
N ILE A 63 8.70 -0.09 -10.35
CA ILE A 63 10.15 -0.01 -10.54
C ILE A 63 10.77 -1.41 -10.65
N VAL A 64 10.39 -2.33 -9.77
CA VAL A 64 10.84 -3.72 -9.80
C VAL A 64 10.40 -4.43 -11.08
N TYR A 65 9.17 -4.23 -11.53
CA TYR A 65 8.70 -4.84 -12.76
C TYR A 65 9.52 -4.40 -13.98
N GLU A 66 9.85 -3.10 -14.06
CA GLU A 66 10.56 -2.50 -15.19
C GLU A 66 12.08 -2.73 -15.16
N LEU A 67 12.70 -2.62 -13.99
CA LEU A 67 14.17 -2.62 -13.87
C LEU A 67 14.77 -3.96 -13.44
N TRP A 68 13.97 -4.95 -13.03
CA TRP A 68 14.52 -6.22 -12.54
C TRP A 68 15.17 -7.01 -13.68
N PRO A 69 16.47 -7.35 -13.57
CA PRO A 69 17.21 -8.00 -14.64
C PRO A 69 16.63 -9.38 -14.95
N GLY A 70 16.42 -9.66 -16.24
CA GLY A 70 15.99 -10.97 -16.68
C GLY A 70 17.14 -11.98 -16.58
N ASN A 71 16.83 -13.25 -16.32
CA ASN A 71 17.83 -14.34 -16.36
C ASN A 71 18.50 -14.53 -17.74
N GLY A 72 18.11 -13.74 -18.77
CA GLY A 72 18.65 -13.75 -20.13
C GLY A 72 19.50 -12.52 -20.53
N ASP A 73 19.65 -11.49 -19.68
CA ASP A 73 20.38 -10.23 -20.01
C ASP A 73 21.93 -10.35 -19.95
N ARG A 74 22.47 -11.56 -20.13
CA ARG A 74 23.93 -11.82 -20.13
C ARG A 74 24.45 -12.23 -21.50
N ARG A 75 23.99 -11.62 -22.59
CA ARG A 75 24.59 -11.78 -23.91
C ARG A 75 24.81 -10.44 -24.58
#